data_AF-A0AAD1W2G8-F1
#
_entry.id   AF-A0AAD1W2G8-F1
#
_cell.length_a   1.000
_cell.length_b   1.000
_cell.length_c   1.000
_cell.angle_alpha   90.00
_cell.angle_beta   90.00
_cell.angle_gamma   90.00
#
_symmetry.space_group_name_H-M   'P 1'
#
loop_
_entity.id
_entity.type
_entity.pdbx_description
1 polymer ?
#
loop_
_entity_poly.entity_id
_entity_poly.type
_entity_poly.pdbx_seq_one_letter_code
_entity_poly.pdbx_strand_id
1 'polypeptide(L)'
;MAAASASGSENMALEIIEDKLRDLTTSMVTGVDLQTLTATIQETMRTEVAGIRMEVAEQAGRITATEEAIAALTTHVASTDTAVTRQGEMLLSLHRHLEDVDNRGRRCNIRVHGVPETEGEENAEKVLTELF
;
A
#
# COMPACT_ATOMS: atom_id res chain seq x y z
N MET A 1 89.14 15.52 28.29
CA MET A 1 88.47 14.36 27.66
C MET A 1 86.97 14.26 27.94
N ALA A 2 86.32 15.20 28.65
CA ALA A 2 84.87 15.16 28.94
C ALA A 2 83.97 15.91 27.94
N ALA A 3 84.53 16.71 27.02
CA ALA A 3 83.75 17.52 26.08
C ALA A 3 83.26 16.73 24.83
N ALA A 4 83.92 15.62 24.48
CA ALA A 4 83.57 14.81 23.32
C ALA A 4 82.39 13.84 23.57
N SER A 5 82.12 13.45 24.83
CA SER A 5 81.01 12.56 25.17
C SER A 5 79.67 13.29 25.30
N ALA A 6 79.67 14.59 25.61
CA ALA A 6 78.46 15.41 25.67
C ALA A 6 77.90 15.73 24.27
N SER A 7 78.78 16.01 23.31
CA SER A 7 78.42 16.28 21.90
C SER A 7 77.78 15.06 21.20
N GLY A 8 78.19 13.83 21.53
CA GLY A 8 77.58 12.62 20.97
C GLY A 8 76.18 12.33 21.52
N SER A 9 75.94 12.65 22.80
CA SER A 9 74.63 12.52 23.45
C SER A 9 73.61 13.52 22.90
N GLU A 10 74.04 14.75 22.60
CA GLU A 10 73.17 15.78 22.01
C GLU A 10 72.80 15.45 20.56
N ASN A 11 73.73 14.93 19.76
CA ASN A 11 73.45 14.50 18.39
C ASN A 11 72.47 13.32 18.34
N MET A 12 72.59 12.35 19.25
CA MET A 12 71.66 11.22 19.34
C MET A 12 70.26 11.66 19.77
N ALA A 13 70.15 12.67 20.66
CA ALA A 13 68.87 13.22 21.07
C ALA A 13 68.18 14.01 19.93
N LEU A 14 68.96 14.75 19.13
CA LEU A 14 68.48 15.43 17.94
C LEU A 14 67.94 14.45 16.89
N GLU A 15 68.65 13.37 16.62
CA GLU A 15 68.23 12.33 15.67
C GLU A 15 66.91 11.66 16.09
N ILE A 16 66.75 11.36 17.39
CA ILE A 16 65.49 10.82 17.95
C ILE A 16 64.32 11.82 17.84
N ILE A 17 64.59 13.12 17.98
CA ILE A 17 63.57 14.16 17.84
C ILE A 17 63.16 14.32 16.37
N GLU A 18 64.12 14.28 15.44
CA GLU A 18 63.85 14.32 14.01
C GLU A 18 63.04 13.13 13.54
N ASP A 19 63.38 11.91 13.96
CA ASP A 19 62.60 10.70 13.64
C ASP A 19 61.18 10.77 14.21
N LYS A 20 61.01 11.23 15.45
CA LYS A 20 59.68 11.42 16.06
C LYS A 20 58.86 12.49 15.36
N LEU A 21 59.48 13.59 14.93
CA LEU A 21 58.79 14.62 14.14
C LEU A 21 58.40 14.09 12.77
N ARG A 22 59.24 13.26 12.15
CA ARG A 22 58.95 12.62 10.87
C ARG A 22 57.78 11.66 10.98
N ASP A 23 57.76 10.82 12.01
CA ASP A 23 56.64 9.93 12.34
C ASP A 23 55.35 10.68 12.68
N LEU A 24 55.45 11.81 13.38
CA LEU A 24 54.30 12.66 13.64
C LEU A 24 53.77 13.29 12.33
N THR A 25 54.66 13.73 11.45
CA THR A 25 54.28 14.37 10.18
C THR A 25 53.69 13.36 9.18
N THR A 26 54.14 12.09 9.20
CA THR A 26 53.57 11.02 8.38
C THR A 26 52.28 10.43 8.97
N SER A 27 52.09 10.50 10.29
CA SER A 27 50.83 10.08 10.95
C SER A 27 49.74 11.14 10.95
N MET A 28 50.08 12.40 10.65
CA MET A 28 49.09 13.46 10.49
C MET A 28 48.32 13.27 9.19
N VAL A 29 46.98 13.29 9.32
CA VAL A 29 46.07 13.37 8.18
C VAL A 29 46.47 14.58 7.34
N THR A 30 46.85 14.32 6.10
CA THR A 30 47.27 15.38 5.19
C THR A 30 46.03 16.08 4.61
N GLY A 31 46.20 17.31 4.12
CA GLY A 31 45.13 18.00 3.39
C GLY A 31 44.62 17.19 2.19
N VAL A 32 45.47 16.32 1.61
CA VAL A 32 45.12 15.41 0.51
C VAL A 32 44.17 14.31 0.99
N ASP A 33 44.38 13.76 2.19
CA ASP A 33 43.50 12.73 2.77
C ASP A 33 42.10 13.29 3.04
N LEU A 34 42.01 14.52 3.55
CA LEU A 34 40.72 15.20 3.76
C LEU A 34 39.99 15.50 2.45
N GLN A 35 40.73 15.92 1.41
CA GLN A 35 40.16 16.12 0.08
C GLN A 35 39.64 14.82 -0.52
N THR A 36 40.39 13.73 -0.37
CA THR A 36 40.01 12.39 -0.84
C THR A 36 38.79 11.85 -0.10
N LEU A 37 38.74 12.02 1.22
CA LEU A 37 37.57 11.67 2.03
C LEU A 37 36.34 12.48 1.62
N THR A 38 36.50 13.79 1.42
CA THR A 38 35.42 14.67 0.99
C THR A 38 34.89 14.28 -0.40
N ALA A 39 35.79 13.98 -1.34
CA ALA A 39 35.42 13.52 -2.67
C ALA A 39 34.66 12.19 -2.61
N THR A 40 35.14 11.24 -1.80
CA THR A 40 34.47 9.95 -1.57
C THR A 40 33.06 10.16 -0.99
N ILE A 41 32.92 10.99 0.04
CA ILE A 41 31.61 11.30 0.65
C ILE A 41 30.67 11.90 -0.39
N GLN A 42 31.14 12.87 -1.18
CA GLN A 42 30.31 13.49 -2.22
C GLN A 42 29.85 12.47 -3.26
N GLU A 43 30.72 11.55 -3.67
CA GLU A 43 30.39 10.54 -4.67
C GLU A 43 29.42 9.50 -4.13
N THR A 44 29.63 9.02 -2.91
CA THR A 44 28.68 8.15 -2.22
C THR A 44 27.33 8.85 -2.09
N MET A 45 27.29 10.10 -1.64
CA MET A 45 26.04 10.86 -1.54
C MET A 45 25.33 11.02 -2.89
N ARG A 46 26.05 11.30 -3.98
CA ARG A 46 25.45 11.38 -5.32
C ARG A 46 24.84 10.05 -5.74
N THR A 47 25.56 8.96 -5.50
CA THR A 47 25.13 7.59 -5.84
C THR A 47 23.89 7.21 -5.04
N GLU A 48 23.88 7.42 -3.73
CA GLU A 48 22.73 7.13 -2.86
C GLU A 48 21.52 7.98 -3.24
N VAL A 49 21.71 9.28 -3.51
CA VAL A 49 20.61 10.16 -3.96
C VAL A 49 20.05 9.71 -5.31
N ALA A 50 20.89 9.26 -6.23
CA ALA A 50 20.45 8.70 -7.50
C ALA A 50 19.64 7.40 -7.29
N GLY A 51 20.12 6.51 -6.41
CA GLY A 51 19.42 5.29 -6.02
C GLY A 51 18.04 5.57 -5.43
N ILE A 52 17.96 6.47 -4.44
CA ILE A 52 16.70 6.90 -3.81
C ILE A 52 15.74 7.47 -4.87
N ARG A 53 16.22 8.28 -5.81
CA ARG A 53 15.37 8.83 -6.87
C ARG A 53 14.78 7.74 -7.77
N MET A 54 15.56 6.71 -8.08
CA MET A 54 15.08 5.56 -8.86
C MET A 54 14.02 4.78 -8.08
N GLU A 55 14.27 4.48 -6.80
CA GLU A 55 13.30 3.78 -5.95
C GLU A 55 12.00 4.56 -5.80
N VAL A 56 12.07 5.88 -5.62
CA VAL A 56 10.88 6.75 -5.54
C VAL A 56 10.10 6.71 -6.85
N ALA A 57 10.77 6.75 -8.01
CA ALA A 57 10.11 6.67 -9.30
C ALA A 57 9.44 5.30 -9.52
N GLU A 58 10.10 4.21 -9.11
CA GLU A 58 9.53 2.87 -9.16
C GLU A 58 8.30 2.75 -8.24
N GLN A 59 8.39 3.24 -7.01
CA GLN A 59 7.28 3.25 -6.06
C GLN A 59 6.10 4.08 -6.59
N ALA A 60 6.36 5.24 -7.18
CA ALA A 60 5.30 6.05 -7.81
C ALA A 60 4.58 5.27 -8.92
N GLY A 61 5.33 4.56 -9.78
CA GLY A 61 4.76 3.70 -10.82
C GLY A 61 3.91 2.56 -10.24
N ARG A 62 4.38 1.92 -9.17
CA ARG A 62 3.62 0.87 -8.48
C ARG A 62 2.32 1.42 -7.86
N ILE A 63 2.37 2.60 -7.26
CA ILE A 63 1.19 3.27 -6.68
C ILE A 63 0.15 3.52 -7.78
N THR A 64 0.53 4.15 -8.89
CA THR A 64 -0.38 4.40 -10.01
C THR A 64 -1.02 3.10 -10.54
N ALA A 65 -0.23 2.05 -10.73
CA ALA A 65 -0.77 0.76 -11.16
C ALA A 65 -1.75 0.16 -10.15
N THR A 66 -1.49 0.31 -8.84
CA THR A 66 -2.43 -0.14 -7.81
C THR A 66 -3.71 0.69 -7.76
N GLU A 67 -3.62 2.01 -7.97
CA GLU A 67 -4.78 2.90 -8.01
C GLU A 67 -5.69 2.56 -9.21
N GLU A 68 -5.11 2.29 -10.38
CA GLU A 68 -5.85 1.83 -11.56
C GLU A 68 -6.54 0.49 -11.31
N ALA A 69 -5.84 -0.46 -10.69
CA ALA A 69 -6.40 -1.76 -10.34
C ALA A 69 -7.56 -1.63 -9.33
N ILE A 70 -7.44 -0.74 -8.33
CA ILE A 70 -8.50 -0.45 -7.37
C ILE A 70 -9.70 0.15 -8.09
N ALA A 71 -9.51 1.13 -8.97
CA ALA A 71 -10.60 1.75 -9.72
C ALA A 71 -11.36 0.74 -10.60
N ALA A 72 -10.64 -0.16 -11.27
CA ALA A 72 -11.23 -1.24 -12.05
C ALA A 72 -12.02 -2.20 -11.16
N LEU A 73 -11.47 -2.59 -10.01
CA LEU A 73 -12.13 -3.49 -9.05
C LEU A 73 -13.40 -2.85 -8.47
N THR A 74 -13.36 -1.57 -8.09
CA THR A 74 -14.55 -0.84 -7.60
C THR A 74 -15.66 -0.83 -8.64
N THR A 75 -15.32 -0.60 -9.92
CA THR A 75 -16.29 -0.66 -11.02
C THR A 75 -16.87 -2.06 -11.18
N HIS A 76 -16.04 -3.09 -11.08
CA HIS A 76 -16.48 -4.47 -11.17
C HIS A 76 -17.42 -4.85 -10.02
N VAL A 77 -17.07 -4.48 -8.79
CA VAL A 77 -17.91 -4.70 -7.60
C VAL A 77 -19.28 -4.03 -7.76
N ALA A 78 -19.31 -2.77 -8.19
CA ALA A 78 -20.58 -2.06 -8.45
C ALA A 78 -21.42 -2.78 -9.52
N SER A 79 -20.79 -3.24 -10.60
CA SER A 79 -21.49 -4.02 -11.63
C SER A 79 -22.03 -5.34 -11.08
N THR A 80 -21.27 -6.05 -10.26
CA THR A 80 -21.73 -7.32 -9.67
C THR A 80 -22.87 -7.09 -8.68
N ASP A 81 -22.82 -6.02 -7.89
CA ASP A 81 -23.87 -5.68 -6.93
C ASP A 81 -25.20 -5.43 -7.64
N THR A 82 -25.21 -4.63 -8.71
CA THR A 82 -26.41 -4.40 -9.53
C THR A 82 -26.96 -5.69 -10.14
N ALA A 83 -26.09 -6.61 -10.55
CA ALA A 83 -26.49 -7.91 -11.09
C ALA A 83 -27.15 -8.78 -10.02
N VAL A 84 -26.59 -8.80 -8.80
CA VAL A 84 -27.15 -9.53 -7.65
C VAL A 84 -28.52 -8.95 -7.26
N THR A 85 -28.67 -7.63 -7.19
CA THR A 85 -29.97 -7.00 -6.92
C THR A 85 -31.02 -7.41 -7.94
N ARG A 86 -30.68 -7.34 -9.23
CA ARG A 86 -31.59 -7.72 -10.32
C ARG A 86 -31.98 -9.21 -10.26
N GLN A 87 -31.03 -10.08 -9.92
CA GLN A 87 -31.32 -11.51 -9.73
C GLN A 87 -32.24 -11.72 -8.53
N GLY A 88 -32.05 -10.99 -7.43
CA GLY A 88 -32.94 -11.02 -6.27
C GLY A 88 -34.38 -10.61 -6.61
N GLU A 89 -34.55 -9.54 -7.38
CA GLU A 89 -35.87 -9.11 -7.86
C GLU A 89 -36.54 -10.18 -8.75
N MET A 90 -35.77 -10.80 -9.64
CA MET A 90 -36.26 -11.87 -10.51
C MET A 90 -36.70 -13.09 -9.71
N LEU A 91 -35.92 -13.49 -8.69
CA LEU A 91 -36.27 -14.60 -7.80
C LEU A 91 -37.55 -14.30 -7.01
N LEU A 92 -37.69 -13.09 -6.47
CA LEU A 92 -38.92 -12.68 -5.78
C LEU A 92 -40.14 -12.71 -6.73
N SER A 93 -39.98 -12.24 -7.96
CA SER A 93 -41.04 -12.31 -8.97
C SER A 93 -41.42 -13.75 -9.31
N LEU A 94 -40.45 -14.64 -9.48
CA LEU A 94 -40.68 -16.06 -9.74
C LEU A 94 -41.36 -16.73 -8.55
N HIS A 95 -40.94 -16.42 -7.34
CA HIS A 95 -41.54 -16.95 -6.12
C HIS A 95 -43.02 -16.58 -6.01
N ARG A 96 -43.35 -15.30 -6.19
CA ARG A 96 -44.75 -14.83 -6.23
C ARG A 96 -45.57 -15.51 -7.31
N HIS A 97 -44.98 -15.73 -8.49
CA HIS A 97 -45.67 -16.43 -9.57
C HIS A 97 -45.94 -17.90 -9.23
N LEU A 98 -44.98 -18.59 -8.61
CA LEU A 98 -45.15 -19.96 -8.14
C LEU A 98 -46.24 -20.05 -7.07
N GLU A 99 -46.27 -19.12 -6.11
CA GLU A 99 -47.33 -19.04 -5.09
C GLU A 99 -48.72 -18.84 -5.73
N ASP A 100 -48.85 -17.90 -6.68
CA ASP A 100 -50.11 -17.68 -7.43
C ASP A 100 -50.53 -18.93 -8.21
N VAL A 101 -49.59 -19.65 -8.84
CA VAL A 101 -49.89 -20.90 -9.55
C VAL A 101 -50.32 -22.01 -8.60
N ASP A 102 -49.65 -22.17 -7.45
CA ASP A 102 -50.02 -23.17 -6.44
C ASP A 102 -51.40 -22.88 -5.84
N ASN A 103 -51.66 -21.62 -5.48
CA ASN A 103 -52.97 -21.17 -5.00
C ASN A 103 -54.09 -21.43 -6.01
N ARG A 104 -53.85 -21.12 -7.30
CA ARG A 104 -54.79 -21.43 -8.38
C ARG A 104 -55.01 -22.93 -8.52
N GLY A 105 -53.93 -23.73 -8.44
CA GLY A 105 -54.01 -25.19 -8.45
C GLY A 105 -54.96 -25.71 -7.36
N ARG A 106 -54.86 -25.19 -6.13
CA ARG A 106 -55.74 -25.54 -5.01
C ARG A 106 -57.19 -25.09 -5.21
N ARG A 107 -57.41 -23.94 -5.86
CA ARG A 107 -58.72 -23.32 -6.07
C ARG A 107 -59.40 -23.67 -7.39
N CYS A 108 -58.95 -24.74 -8.06
CA CYS A 108 -59.47 -25.12 -9.39
C CYS A 108 -59.41 -23.98 -10.42
N ASN A 109 -58.35 -23.17 -10.37
CA ASN A 109 -58.05 -22.09 -11.30
C ASN A 109 -58.97 -20.85 -11.24
N ILE A 110 -59.68 -20.64 -10.12
CA ILE A 110 -60.48 -19.43 -9.87
C ILE A 110 -59.58 -18.27 -9.40
N ARG A 111 -59.73 -17.09 -10.02
CA ARG A 111 -59.02 -15.84 -9.64
C ARG A 111 -60.02 -14.76 -9.26
N VAL A 112 -59.82 -14.10 -8.11
CA VAL A 112 -60.56 -12.88 -7.72
C VAL A 112 -59.68 -11.68 -8.05
N HIS A 113 -60.11 -10.82 -8.98
CA HIS A 113 -59.38 -9.61 -9.31
C HIS A 113 -59.50 -8.58 -8.16
N GLY A 114 -58.37 -8.00 -7.75
CA GLY A 114 -58.32 -6.91 -6.77
C GLY A 114 -58.00 -7.30 -5.32
N VAL A 115 -57.90 -8.59 -5.01
CA VAL A 115 -57.53 -9.06 -3.66
C VAL A 115 -56.11 -9.66 -3.69
N PRO A 116 -55.14 -9.11 -2.95
CA PRO A 116 -53.82 -9.72 -2.81
C PRO A 116 -53.95 -11.04 -2.03
N GLU A 117 -53.55 -12.16 -2.64
CA GLU A 117 -53.64 -13.51 -2.03
C GLU A 117 -52.65 -13.74 -0.86
N THR A 118 -51.82 -12.73 -0.55
CA THR A 118 -50.84 -12.77 0.55
C THR A 118 -51.45 -12.53 1.92
N GLU A 119 -52.67 -11.98 1.98
CA GLU A 119 -53.37 -11.81 3.25
C GLU A 119 -54.21 -13.06 3.49
N GLY A 120 -53.94 -13.78 4.59
CA GLY A 120 -54.67 -15.00 4.95
C GLY A 120 -56.19 -14.76 5.04
N GLU A 121 -56.96 -15.85 5.05
CA GLU A 121 -58.45 -15.83 5.06
C GLU A 121 -59.04 -14.83 6.08
N GLU A 122 -58.35 -14.60 7.20
CA GLU A 122 -58.76 -13.70 8.28
C GLU A 122 -58.84 -12.21 7.89
N ASN A 123 -58.12 -11.78 6.84
CA ASN A 123 -58.15 -10.41 6.33
C ASN A 123 -59.02 -10.25 5.06
N ALA A 124 -59.35 -11.35 4.39
CA ALA A 124 -60.14 -11.31 3.15
C ALA A 124 -61.56 -10.75 3.38
N GLU A 125 -62.17 -11.03 4.53
CA GLU A 125 -63.48 -10.47 4.89
C GLU A 125 -63.45 -8.94 5.03
N LYS A 126 -62.42 -8.39 5.67
CA LYS A 126 -62.26 -6.94 5.85
C LYS A 126 -62.06 -6.22 4.52
N VAL A 127 -61.21 -6.77 3.65
CA VAL A 127 -60.98 -6.21 2.31
C VAL A 127 -62.27 -6.24 1.47
N LEU A 128 -63.06 -7.30 1.57
CA LEU A 128 -64.36 -7.40 0.88
C LEU A 128 -65.41 -6.41 1.42
N THR A 129 -65.37 -6.07 2.71
CA THR A 129 -66.28 -5.05 3.28
C THR A 129 -65.85 -3.62 3.01
N GLU A 130 -64.58 -3.36 2.70
CA GLU A 130 -64.12 -2.03 2.28
C GLU A 130 -64.36 -1.74 0.78
N LEU A 131 -64.52 -2.79 -0.03
CA LEU A 131 -64.73 -2.71 -1.49
C LEU A 131 -66.21 -2.63 -1.91
N PHE A 132 -67.15 -3.02 -1.05
CA PHE A 132 -68.60 -3.05 -1.31
C PHE A 132 -69.37 -2.27 -0.24
#